data_AF-A0A2E8TZ50-F1
#
_entry.id   AF-A0A2E8TZ50-F1
#
_cell.length_a   1.000
_cell.length_b   1.000
_cell.length_c   1.000
_cell.angle_alpha   90.00
_cell.angle_beta   90.00
_cell.angle_gamma   90.00
#
_symmetry.space_group_name_H-M   'P 1'
#
loop_
_entity.id
_entity.type
_entity.pdbx_description
1 polymer ?
#
loop_
_entity_poly.entity_id
_entity_poly.type
_entity_poly.pdbx_seq_one_letter_code
_entity_poly.pdbx_strand_id
1 'polypeptide(L)' 'MPDIALETEPHEEAGLLTDGFHLLIDALKLNEVENVYMVPGIPVTDLGRMMQSEGMRVLSFRHEQHAGYAAAI' A
#
# COMPACT_ATOMS: atom_id res chain seq x y z
N MET A 1 9.05 43.91 -24.57
CA MET A 1 8.64 42.71 -23.81
C MET A 1 9.81 42.36 -22.91
N PRO A 2 9.65 42.31 -21.59
CA PRO A 2 10.73 41.85 -20.72
C PRO A 2 10.75 40.31 -20.74
N ASP A 3 11.93 39.75 -21.02
CA ASP A 3 12.23 38.33 -20.84
C ASP A 3 12.13 37.97 -19.36
N ILE A 4 11.14 37.17 -19.01
CA ILE A 4 11.05 36.52 -17.70
C ILE A 4 11.85 35.23 -17.84
N ALA A 5 13.14 35.27 -17.49
CA ALA A 5 13.91 34.06 -17.29
C ALA A 5 13.29 33.31 -16.10
N LEU A 6 12.69 32.15 -16.36
CA LEU A 6 12.34 31.19 -15.30
C LEU A 6 13.67 30.66 -14.74
N GLU A 7 14.09 31.20 -13.59
CA GLU A 7 15.10 30.58 -12.77
C GLU A 7 14.55 29.22 -12.32
N THR A 8 15.13 28.14 -12.84
CA THR A 8 14.83 26.79 -12.41
C THR A 8 15.77 26.49 -11.24
N GLU A 9 15.27 26.73 -10.02
CA GLU A 9 15.94 26.30 -8.81
C GLU A 9 16.20 24.79 -8.88
N PRO A 10 17.40 24.30 -8.53
CA PRO A 10 17.67 22.88 -8.51
C PRO A 10 16.80 22.26 -7.41
N HIS A 11 15.82 21.46 -7.81
CA HIS A 11 15.08 20.63 -6.87
C HIS A 11 16.08 19.71 -6.18
N GLU A 12 16.33 19.96 -4.89
CA GLU A 12 17.05 19.07 -3.98
C GLU A 12 16.59 17.63 -4.24
N GLU A 13 17.55 16.69 -4.30
CA GLU A 13 17.29 15.26 -4.48
C GLU A 13 16.07 14.87 -3.65
N ALA A 14 14.95 14.62 -4.33
CA ALA A 14 13.76 14.09 -3.71
C ALA A 14 14.23 12.80 -3.01
N GLY A 15 14.35 12.83 -1.69
CA GLY A 15 14.73 11.68 -0.90
C GLY A 15 13.83 10.49 -1.28
N LEU A 16 14.29 9.26 -1.01
CA LEU A 16 13.56 8.02 -1.34
C LEU A 16 12.04 8.18 -1.07
N LEU A 17 11.26 8.33 -2.15
CA LEU A 17 9.82 8.50 -2.07
C LEU A 17 9.16 7.15 -1.84
N THR A 18 8.08 7.15 -1.07
CA THR A 18 7.21 5.99 -0.84
C THR A 18 5.76 6.39 -1.06
N ASP A 19 4.86 5.41 -1.17
CA ASP A 19 3.43 5.63 -1.31
C ASP A 19 2.65 5.16 -0.07
N GLY A 20 1.33 5.41 -0.07
CA GLY A 20 0.46 5.03 1.03
C GLY A 20 0.30 3.52 1.22
N PHE A 21 0.47 2.72 0.16
CA PHE A 21 0.37 1.26 0.28
C PHE A 21 1.59 0.68 0.97
N HIS A 22 2.79 1.09 0.58
CA HIS A 22 4.02 0.67 1.24
C HIS A 22 4.03 1.12 2.71
N LEU A 23 3.62 2.36 3.00
CA LEU A 23 3.51 2.84 4.38
C LEU A 23 2.57 1.95 5.22
N LEU A 24 1.43 1.55 4.67
CA LEU A 24 0.47 0.68 5.37
C LEU A 24 1.04 -0.74 5.56
N ILE A 25 1.68 -1.30 4.54
CA ILE A 25 2.29 -2.63 4.61
C ILE A 25 3.40 -2.66 5.67
N ASP A 26 4.29 -1.65 5.67
CA ASP A 26 5.37 -1.53 6.64
C ASP A 26 4.82 -1.41 8.07
N ALA A 27 3.78 -0.59 8.26
CA ALA A 27 3.11 -0.47 9.55
C ALA A 27 2.49 -1.80 10.02
N LEU A 28 1.86 -2.56 9.14
CA LEU A 28 1.30 -3.87 9.47
C LEU A 28 2.39 -4.88 9.84
N LYS A 29 3.47 -4.94 9.06
CA LYS A 29 4.64 -5.78 9.34
C LYS A 29 5.28 -5.43 10.68
N LEU A 30 5.42 -4.15 10.99
CA LEU A 30 5.98 -3.67 12.27
C LEU A 30 5.14 -4.11 13.48
N ASN A 31 3.84 -4.33 13.28
CA ASN A 31 2.92 -4.83 14.30
C ASN A 31 2.69 -6.36 14.22
N GLU A 32 3.60 -7.09 13.56
CA GLU A 32 3.56 -8.56 13.47
C GLU A 32 2.28 -9.11 12.79
N VAL A 33 1.62 -8.30 11.94
CA VAL A 33 0.49 -8.76 11.14
C VAL A 33 1.01 -9.51 9.92
N GLU A 34 0.86 -10.83 9.91
CA GLU A 34 1.33 -11.68 8.82
C GLU A 34 0.21 -12.15 7.88
N ASN A 35 -1.01 -12.27 8.40
CA ASN A 35 -2.16 -12.85 7.70
C ASN A 35 -3.20 -11.79 7.35
N VAL A 36 -3.63 -11.76 6.09
CA VAL A 36 -4.64 -10.83 5.56
C VAL A 36 -5.79 -11.63 4.94
N TYR A 37 -7.02 -11.36 5.39
CA TYR A 37 -8.23 -12.02 4.89
C TYR A 37 -9.07 -10.99 4.15
N MET A 38 -9.28 -11.16 2.83
CA MET A 38 -9.96 -10.14 2.02
C MET A 38 -10.85 -10.71 0.91
N VAL A 39 -11.64 -9.85 0.27
CA VAL A 39 -12.25 -10.09 -1.05
C VAL A 39 -11.62 -9.11 -2.04
N PRO A 40 -10.90 -9.57 -3.08
CA PRO A 40 -10.28 -8.69 -4.06
C PRO A 40 -11.31 -7.85 -4.84
N GLY A 41 -11.02 -6.57 -5.04
CA GLY A 41 -11.87 -5.63 -5.76
C GLY A 41 -11.33 -4.20 -5.71
N ILE A 42 -11.78 -3.35 -6.66
CA ILE A 42 -11.49 -1.92 -6.62
C ILE A 42 -12.04 -1.35 -5.30
N PRO A 43 -11.28 -0.52 -4.55
CA PRO A 43 -9.99 0.10 -4.90
C PRO A 43 -8.75 -0.56 -4.27
N VAL A 44 -8.87 -1.75 -3.67
CA VAL A 44 -7.83 -2.33 -2.80
C VAL A 44 -7.11 -3.55 -3.39
N THR A 45 -7.43 -3.96 -4.62
CA THR A 45 -6.80 -5.11 -5.27
C THR A 45 -5.27 -5.00 -5.30
N ASP A 46 -4.73 -3.82 -5.62
CA ASP A 46 -3.28 -3.64 -5.73
C ASP A 46 -2.57 -3.70 -4.38
N LEU A 47 -3.21 -3.19 -3.32
CA LEU A 47 -2.71 -3.37 -1.95
C LEU A 47 -2.54 -4.86 -1.61
N GLY A 48 -3.55 -5.69 -1.91
CA GLY A 48 -3.47 -7.13 -1.69
C GLY A 48 -2.34 -7.81 -2.49
N ARG A 49 -2.10 -7.36 -3.73
CA ARG A 49 -0.98 -7.85 -4.56
C ARG A 49 0.38 -7.46 -3.96
N MET A 50 0.52 -6.21 -3.53
CA MET A 50 1.75 -5.71 -2.91
C MET A 50 2.02 -6.41 -1.57
N MET A 51 1.00 -6.63 -0.74
CA MET A 51 1.12 -7.43 0.49
C MET A 51 1.64 -8.85 0.20
N GLN A 52 1.15 -9.51 -0.86
CA GLN A 52 1.66 -10.82 -1.29
C GLN A 52 3.12 -10.75 -1.77
N SER A 53 3.48 -9.75 -2.59
CA SER A 53 4.88 -9.60 -3.06
C SER A 53 5.84 -9.32 -1.91
N GLU A 54 5.35 -8.65 -0.87
CA GLU A 54 6.05 -8.34 0.37
C GLU A 54 6.11 -9.50 1.37
N GLY A 55 5.59 -10.68 1.01
CA GLY A 55 5.70 -11.91 1.78
C GLY A 55 4.58 -12.15 2.80
N MET A 56 3.56 -11.29 2.85
CA MET A 56 2.40 -11.49 3.74
C MET A 56 1.47 -12.57 3.17
N ARG A 57 0.81 -13.32 4.05
CA ARG A 57 -0.16 -14.35 3.67
C ARG A 57 -1.51 -13.72 3.40
N VAL A 58 -1.84 -13.52 2.12
CA VAL A 58 -3.14 -12.97 1.70
C VAL A 58 -4.10 -14.07 1.24
N LEU A 59 -5.21 -14.21 1.95
CA LEU A 59 -6.27 -15.19 1.70
C LEU A 59 -7.52 -14.51 1.13
N SER A 60 -7.90 -14.91 -0.08
CA SER A 60 -9.09 -14.40 -0.75
C SER A 60 -10.33 -15.25 -0.45
N PHE A 61 -11.41 -14.61 -0.03
CA PHE A 61 -12.71 -15.23 0.23
C PHE A 61 -13.71 -14.92 -0.88
N ARG A 62 -14.86 -15.59 -0.84
CA ARG A 62 -16.01 -15.32 -1.73
C ARG A 62 -16.96 -14.25 -1.20
N HIS A 63 -16.86 -13.92 0.08
CA HIS A 63 -17.65 -12.89 0.74
C HIS A 63 -16.89 -12.34 1.96
N GLU A 64 -16.95 -11.03 2.14
CA GLU A 64 -16.30 -10.25 3.19
C GLU A 64 -16.72 -10.69 4.59
N GLN A 65 -17.97 -11.15 4.78
CA GLN A 65 -18.42 -11.63 6.08
C GLN A 65 -17.61 -12.85 6.54
N HIS A 66 -17.28 -13.76 5.62
CA HIS A 66 -16.46 -14.93 5.93
C HIS A 66 -15.00 -14.54 6.19
N ALA A 67 -14.47 -13.56 5.46
CA ALA A 67 -13.15 -13.01 5.73
C ALA A 67 -13.09 -12.36 7.12
N GLY A 68 -14.13 -11.61 7.50
CA GLY A 68 -14.25 -11.00 8.83
C GLY A 68 -14.31 -12.03 9.95
N TYR A 69 -15.04 -13.14 9.76
CA TYR A 69 -15.03 -14.24 10.72
C TYR A 69 -13.67 -14.94 10.83
N ALA A 70 -12.95 -15.09 9.72
CA ALA A 70 -11.61 -15.66 9.74
C ALA A 70 -10.59 -14.75 10.45
N ALA A 71 -10.77 -13.42 10.38
CA ALA A 71 -9.92 -12.45 11.07
C ALA A 71 -10.22 -12.28 12.56
N ALA A 72 -11.37 -12.77 13.04
CA ALA A 72 -11.80 -12.63 14.43
C ALA A 72 -11.21 -13.69 15.38
N ILE A 73 -10.46 -14.65 14.84
CA ILE A 73 -9.85 -15.79 15.55
C ILE A 73 -8.34 -15.64 15.47
#